data_AF-A0A2E6AEM7-F1
#
_entry.id   AF-A0A2E6AEM7-F1
#
_cell.length_a   1.000
_cell.length_b   1.000
_cell.length_c   1.000
_cell.angle_alpha   90.00
_cell.angle_beta   90.00
_cell.angle_gamma   90.00
#
_symmetry.space_group_name_H-M   'P 1'
#
loop_
_entity.id
_entity.type
_entity.pdbx_description
1 polymer ?
#
loop_
_entity_poly.entity_id
_entity_poly.type
_entity_poly.pdbx_seq_one_letter_code
_entity_poly.pdbx_strand_id
1 'polypeptide(L)'
;MISEVDRVIRSIVERTRHMIQKWCTLGAFLLCFVTANAVADIFEPNLPGGTNYHLVFLSDSKDWAGPGDLSYYDTIVNGDAASDSDLRTLQWKVIGSTDITTAKDHTDIQGPVYRIDGRRVADSKNDFWDGSLDNPINVTAGGSRNVDAKVWTGSSTTGGKGSCGTTNGTTTCALGRPDFANESVYGDSSARTGSWIVGGEEDLFSNMRYYAISEPILIEVVFDGCDVNQDGVCDANDIDAMSQMVIDGTKASADRNALIVDEMPEGFHTYVGDSTLNGVFDDQDIVKVFIDGKYLTGNEAGWAQGDWDGNFVFDDQDFVASFIAGGYLRPARSATAAVPEPGSCLLFGLGLLGLLGSRRR
;
A
#
# COMPACT_ATOMS: atom_id res chain seq x y z
N MET A 1 -19.31 -7.65 75.10
CA MET A 1 -20.15 -7.71 73.89
C MET A 1 -19.56 -6.88 72.74
N ILE A 2 -19.14 -5.62 72.96
CA ILE A 2 -18.49 -4.79 71.92
C ILE A 2 -17.07 -5.29 71.55
N SER A 3 -16.33 -5.89 72.49
CA SER A 3 -14.98 -6.42 72.26
C SER A 3 -14.92 -7.65 71.35
N GLU A 4 -15.92 -8.53 71.41
CA GLU A 4 -15.99 -9.73 70.56
C GLU A 4 -16.25 -9.35 69.09
N VAL A 5 -17.15 -8.37 68.87
CA VAL A 5 -17.52 -7.91 67.53
C VAL A 5 -16.33 -7.25 66.83
N ASP A 6 -15.54 -6.43 67.55
CA ASP A 6 -14.37 -5.77 66.97
C ASP A 6 -13.25 -6.76 66.59
N ARG A 7 -13.11 -7.84 67.37
CA ARG A 7 -12.13 -8.90 67.08
C ARG A 7 -12.51 -9.72 65.84
N VAL A 8 -13.80 -9.99 65.65
CA VAL A 8 -14.31 -10.69 64.47
C VAL A 8 -14.17 -9.83 63.21
N ILE A 9 -14.48 -8.54 63.29
CA ILE A 9 -14.35 -7.62 62.15
C ILE A 9 -12.88 -7.50 61.69
N ARG A 10 -11.93 -7.32 62.62
CA ARG A 10 -10.50 -7.26 62.29
C ARG A 10 -10.00 -8.56 61.64
N SER A 11 -10.45 -9.72 62.11
CA SER A 11 -10.08 -11.00 61.52
C SER A 11 -10.61 -11.19 60.09
N ILE A 12 -11.82 -10.71 59.81
CA ILE A 12 -12.41 -10.76 58.45
C ILE A 12 -11.64 -9.83 57.51
N VAL A 13 -11.30 -8.61 57.96
CA VAL A 13 -10.54 -7.62 57.17
C VAL A 13 -9.12 -8.11 56.83
N GLU A 14 -8.43 -8.77 57.77
CA GLU A 14 -7.10 -9.31 57.49
C GLU A 14 -7.13 -10.50 56.52
N ARG A 15 -8.17 -11.36 56.61
CA ARG A 15 -8.35 -12.49 55.69
C ARG A 15 -8.72 -12.03 54.27
N THR A 16 -9.52 -10.98 54.11
CA THR A 16 -9.81 -10.40 52.79
C THR A 16 -8.60 -9.69 52.21
N ARG A 17 -7.79 -9.01 53.03
CA ARG A 17 -6.54 -8.38 52.57
C ARG A 17 -5.54 -9.40 52.04
N HIS A 18 -5.36 -10.53 52.73
CA HIS A 18 -4.49 -11.62 52.24
C HIS A 18 -5.04 -12.37 51.03
N MET A 19 -6.36 -12.46 50.86
CA MET A 19 -6.94 -12.95 49.61
C MET A 19 -6.62 -11.97 48.46
N ILE A 20 -6.92 -10.68 48.61
CA ILE A 20 -6.68 -9.67 47.55
C ILE A 20 -5.20 -9.61 47.15
N GLN A 21 -4.27 -9.74 48.10
CA GLN A 21 -2.82 -9.75 47.82
C GLN A 21 -2.33 -11.02 47.10
N LYS A 22 -2.96 -12.17 47.36
CA LYS A 22 -2.68 -13.43 46.62
C LYS A 22 -3.28 -13.41 45.22
N TRP A 23 -4.41 -12.74 45.01
CA TRP A 23 -5.00 -12.53 43.69
C TRP A 23 -4.19 -11.54 42.83
N CYS A 24 -3.53 -10.55 43.42
CA CYS A 24 -2.61 -9.65 42.69
C CYS A 24 -1.26 -10.28 42.28
N THR A 25 -0.84 -11.40 42.88
CA THR A 25 0.47 -12.03 42.60
C THR A 25 0.38 -13.28 41.73
N LEU A 26 -0.80 -13.89 41.56
CA LEU A 26 -1.04 -14.96 40.59
C LEU A 26 -1.42 -14.49 39.18
N GLY A 27 -1.73 -13.19 38.99
CA GLY A 27 -2.07 -12.62 37.68
C GLY A 27 -0.89 -12.10 36.85
N ALA A 28 0.35 -12.23 37.33
CA ALA A 28 1.54 -11.66 36.69
C ALA A 28 2.41 -12.70 35.95
N PHE A 29 1.90 -13.91 35.72
CA PHE A 29 2.57 -14.92 34.91
C PHE A 29 1.73 -15.27 33.68
N LEU A 30 2.29 -14.91 32.52
CA LEU A 30 1.99 -15.45 31.21
C LEU A 30 0.67 -15.03 30.54
N LEU A 31 0.70 -13.83 29.97
CA LEU A 31 0.31 -13.64 28.57
C LEU A 31 1.14 -12.46 28.05
N CYS A 32 2.35 -12.77 27.55
CA CYS A 32 2.87 -11.98 26.46
C CYS A 32 1.93 -12.29 25.29
N PHE A 33 0.82 -11.57 25.20
CA PHE A 33 0.18 -11.38 23.91
C PHE A 33 1.26 -10.69 23.09
N VAL A 34 1.96 -11.47 22.26
CA VAL A 34 2.37 -10.92 20.98
C VAL A 34 1.04 -10.54 20.34
N THR A 35 0.62 -9.29 20.51
CA THR A 35 -0.25 -8.70 19.52
C THR A 35 0.58 -8.79 18.26
N ALA A 36 0.33 -9.81 17.45
CA ALA A 36 0.49 -9.63 16.02
C ALA A 36 -0.35 -8.40 15.76
N ASN A 37 0.28 -7.24 15.65
CA ASN A 37 -0.33 -6.16 14.92
C ASN A 37 -0.58 -6.81 13.57
N ALA A 38 -1.84 -7.15 13.27
CA ALA A 38 -2.23 -7.27 11.89
C ALA A 38 -1.81 -5.93 11.30
N VAL A 39 -0.78 -5.97 10.46
CA VAL A 39 -0.42 -4.80 9.67
C VAL A 39 -1.70 -4.47 8.93
N ALA A 40 -2.17 -3.23 9.09
CA ALA A 40 -3.32 -2.74 8.36
C ALA A 40 -3.11 -3.06 6.88
N ASP A 41 -4.03 -3.80 6.28
CA ASP A 41 -3.92 -4.21 4.87
C ASP A 41 -4.65 -3.15 4.04
N ILE A 42 -4.06 -1.95 4.01
CA ILE A 42 -4.51 -0.91 3.10
C ILE A 42 -4.32 -1.46 1.70
N PHE A 43 -5.34 -1.34 0.86
CA PHE A 43 -5.23 -1.76 -0.53
C PHE A 43 -4.04 -1.08 -1.21
N GLU A 44 -3.06 -1.88 -1.61
CA GLU A 44 -1.91 -1.45 -2.40
C GLU A 44 -2.08 -1.94 -3.86
N PRO A 45 -2.24 -1.03 -4.83
CA PRO A 45 -2.30 -1.41 -6.24
C PRO A 45 -0.93 -1.87 -6.74
N ASN A 46 -0.92 -2.77 -7.73
CA ASN A 46 0.30 -3.13 -8.44
C ASN A 46 0.73 -1.96 -9.35
N LEU A 47 1.56 -1.07 -8.81
CA LEU A 47 2.16 0.08 -9.47
C LEU A 47 3.66 0.07 -9.22
N PRO A 48 4.47 0.64 -10.12
CA PRO A 48 5.91 0.76 -9.91
C PRO A 48 6.24 1.50 -8.60
N GLY A 49 7.31 1.06 -7.94
CA GLY A 49 7.86 1.73 -6.76
C GLY A 49 8.08 3.22 -6.99
N GLY A 50 7.84 4.04 -5.96
CA GLY A 50 7.99 5.49 -6.03
C GLY A 50 6.82 6.22 -6.68
N THR A 51 5.78 5.50 -7.11
CA THR A 51 4.54 6.09 -7.64
C THR A 51 3.60 6.50 -6.49
N ASN A 52 3.01 7.70 -6.57
CA ASN A 52 1.93 8.10 -5.67
C ASN A 52 0.58 7.59 -6.19
N TYR A 53 -0.32 7.22 -5.30
CA TYR A 53 -1.73 6.97 -5.60
C TYR A 53 -2.63 7.52 -4.49
N HIS A 54 -3.94 7.54 -4.74
CA HIS A 54 -4.93 7.93 -3.74
C HIS A 54 -6.01 6.87 -3.55
N LEU A 55 -6.58 6.83 -2.36
CA LEU A 55 -7.80 6.08 -2.06
C LEU A 55 -9.01 7.00 -1.94
N VAL A 56 -10.18 6.52 -2.36
CA VAL A 56 -11.47 7.21 -2.20
C VAL A 56 -12.54 6.32 -1.60
N PHE A 57 -13.44 6.94 -0.82
CA PHE A 57 -14.65 6.30 -0.31
C PHE A 57 -15.80 7.31 -0.19
N LEU A 58 -17.00 6.78 0.05
CA LEU A 58 -18.21 7.53 0.36
C LEU A 58 -18.46 7.57 1.86
N SER A 59 -18.63 8.74 2.47
CA SER A 59 -18.87 8.85 3.93
C SER A 59 -20.05 8.00 4.37
N ASP A 60 -19.96 7.36 5.54
CA ASP A 60 -21.08 6.67 6.21
C ASP A 60 -22.02 7.67 6.87
N SER A 61 -21.43 8.71 7.46
CA SER A 61 -22.12 9.84 8.03
C SER A 61 -22.76 10.70 6.94
N LYS A 62 -23.84 11.37 7.31
CA LYS A 62 -24.49 12.38 6.49
C LYS A 62 -24.52 13.67 7.29
N ASP A 63 -24.35 14.79 6.60
CA ASP A 63 -24.58 16.09 7.22
C ASP A 63 -25.08 17.15 6.22
N TRP A 64 -25.38 18.34 6.75
CA TRP A 64 -25.79 19.51 5.98
C TRP A 64 -24.57 20.27 5.41
N ALA A 65 -24.77 21.07 4.36
CA ALA A 65 -23.69 21.73 3.62
C ALA A 65 -23.50 23.22 3.96
N GLY A 66 -23.86 23.67 5.15
CA GLY A 66 -23.82 25.11 5.49
C GLY A 66 -22.50 25.70 6.01
N PRO A 67 -21.55 24.93 6.58
CA PRO A 67 -20.23 25.48 6.91
C PRO A 67 -19.38 25.79 5.67
N GLY A 68 -18.89 27.03 5.55
CA GLY A 68 -18.07 27.49 4.40
C GLY A 68 -16.59 27.11 4.47
N ASP A 69 -16.22 26.18 5.35
CA ASP A 69 -14.85 25.76 5.64
C ASP A 69 -14.71 24.26 5.35
N LEU A 70 -13.76 23.90 4.49
CA LEU A 70 -13.50 22.50 4.13
C LEU A 70 -13.01 21.66 5.32
N SER A 71 -12.38 22.28 6.32
CA SER A 71 -11.90 21.57 7.52
C SER A 71 -13.04 20.95 8.35
N TYR A 72 -14.24 21.55 8.29
CA TYR A 72 -15.44 21.00 8.89
C TYR A 72 -15.80 19.64 8.28
N TYR A 73 -15.82 19.56 6.95
CA TYR A 73 -16.16 18.33 6.24
C TYR A 73 -15.04 17.30 6.30
N ASP A 74 -13.78 17.75 6.31
CA ASP A 74 -12.62 16.87 6.55
C ASP A 74 -12.78 16.15 7.90
N THR A 75 -13.25 16.84 8.94
CA THR A 75 -13.51 16.23 10.26
C THR A 75 -14.55 15.11 10.18
N ILE A 76 -15.59 15.26 9.35
CA ILE A 76 -16.63 14.24 9.17
C ILE A 76 -16.03 13.00 8.51
N VAL A 77 -15.34 13.15 7.38
CA VAL A 77 -14.78 12.00 6.64
C VAL A 77 -13.66 11.30 7.42
N ASN A 78 -12.84 12.03 8.18
CA ASN A 78 -11.86 11.41 9.08
C ASN A 78 -12.54 10.69 10.26
N GLY A 79 -13.69 11.17 10.74
CA GLY A 79 -14.50 10.47 11.75
C GLY A 79 -15.02 9.12 11.25
N ASP A 80 -15.46 9.06 10.00
CA ASP A 80 -15.89 7.80 9.36
C ASP A 80 -14.71 6.86 9.13
N ALA A 81 -13.58 7.35 8.61
CA ALA A 81 -12.37 6.57 8.43
C ALA A 81 -11.81 6.00 9.74
N ALA A 82 -11.96 6.73 10.86
CA ALA A 82 -11.51 6.30 12.18
C ALA A 82 -12.21 5.03 12.69
N SER A 83 -13.36 4.66 12.11
CA SER A 83 -14.09 3.44 12.44
C SER A 83 -13.46 2.17 11.84
N ASP A 84 -12.62 2.33 10.83
CA ASP A 84 -11.87 1.26 10.16
C ASP A 84 -10.40 1.28 10.61
N SER A 85 -9.82 0.11 10.87
CA SER A 85 -8.46 0.02 11.41
C SER A 85 -7.38 0.46 10.44
N ASP A 86 -7.66 0.36 9.15
CA ASP A 86 -6.71 0.54 8.07
C ASP A 86 -6.82 1.96 7.55
N LEU A 87 -8.06 2.45 7.36
CA LEU A 87 -8.31 3.81 6.90
C LEU A 87 -7.90 4.88 7.93
N ARG A 88 -7.96 4.61 9.24
CA ARG A 88 -7.58 5.57 10.30
C ARG A 88 -6.10 5.96 10.30
N THR A 89 -5.26 5.24 9.56
CA THR A 89 -3.82 5.52 9.48
C THR A 89 -3.50 6.65 8.51
N LEU A 90 -4.45 6.98 7.62
CA LEU A 90 -4.33 8.02 6.61
C LEU A 90 -5.10 9.27 7.02
N GLN A 91 -4.66 10.43 6.53
CA GLN A 91 -5.47 11.65 6.55
C GLN A 91 -6.41 11.70 5.33
N TRP A 92 -7.65 12.10 5.59
CA TRP A 92 -8.69 12.19 4.56
C TRP A 92 -9.15 13.63 4.36
N LYS A 93 -9.48 13.96 3.12
CA LYS A 93 -10.07 15.24 2.74
C LYS A 93 -11.38 15.03 2.02
N VAL A 94 -12.33 15.94 2.20
CA VAL A 94 -13.56 15.94 1.41
C VAL A 94 -13.27 16.29 -0.05
N ILE A 95 -13.97 15.66 -1.00
CA ILE A 95 -13.98 16.13 -2.39
C ILE A 95 -15.09 17.15 -2.55
N GLY A 96 -14.77 18.42 -2.30
CA GLY A 96 -15.73 19.51 -2.47
C GLY A 96 -15.10 20.90 -2.55
N SER A 97 -15.86 21.86 -3.05
CA SER A 97 -15.44 23.25 -3.19
C SER A 97 -16.23 24.15 -2.24
N THR A 98 -15.59 25.16 -1.68
CA THR A 98 -16.22 26.33 -1.03
C THR A 98 -16.08 27.56 -1.92
N ASP A 99 -16.59 28.70 -1.46
CA ASP A 99 -16.42 29.98 -2.17
C ASP A 99 -14.96 30.47 -2.20
N ILE A 100 -14.06 29.87 -1.43
CA ILE A 100 -12.65 30.24 -1.37
C ILE A 100 -11.78 29.18 -2.06
N THR A 101 -11.97 27.91 -1.71
CA THR A 101 -11.09 26.81 -2.14
C THR A 101 -11.84 25.87 -3.07
N THR A 102 -11.20 25.45 -4.17
CA THR A 102 -11.78 24.48 -5.10
C THR A 102 -11.46 23.05 -4.65
N ALA A 103 -12.31 22.08 -5.02
CA ALA A 103 -12.04 20.66 -4.76
C ALA A 103 -10.69 20.25 -5.34
N LYS A 104 -10.38 20.72 -6.56
CA LYS A 104 -9.11 20.43 -7.24
C LYS A 104 -7.88 20.89 -6.44
N ASP A 105 -7.97 22.05 -5.79
CA ASP A 105 -6.88 22.60 -4.96
C ASP A 105 -6.82 21.93 -3.58
N HIS A 106 -7.98 21.58 -3.01
CA HIS A 106 -8.05 20.95 -1.68
C HIS A 106 -7.48 19.54 -1.68
N THR A 107 -7.81 18.73 -2.69
CA THR A 107 -7.45 17.31 -2.74
C THR A 107 -6.02 17.04 -3.19
N ASP A 108 -5.43 17.93 -4.02
CA ASP A 108 -4.10 17.78 -4.63
C ASP A 108 -3.76 16.35 -5.12
N ILE A 109 -4.53 15.86 -6.10
CA ILE A 109 -4.37 14.49 -6.62
C ILE A 109 -3.01 14.30 -7.30
N GLN A 110 -2.29 13.25 -6.90
CA GLN A 110 -1.01 12.80 -7.44
C GLN A 110 -1.12 11.32 -7.84
N GLY A 111 -1.02 11.05 -9.15
CA GLY A 111 -1.14 9.70 -9.70
C GLY A 111 -2.58 9.18 -9.81
N PRO A 112 -2.76 7.85 -9.94
CA PRO A 112 -4.07 7.21 -10.08
C PRO A 112 -4.87 7.21 -8.78
N VAL A 113 -6.18 7.10 -8.91
CA VAL A 113 -7.14 7.09 -7.79
C VAL A 113 -7.86 5.75 -7.78
N TYR A 114 -7.90 5.10 -6.62
CA TYR A 114 -8.58 3.83 -6.40
C TYR A 114 -9.64 3.97 -5.33
N ARG A 115 -10.71 3.19 -5.45
CA ARG A 115 -11.67 3.01 -4.38
C ARG A 115 -11.10 2.05 -3.36
N ILE A 116 -11.52 2.18 -2.10
CA ILE A 116 -11.03 1.32 -0.99
C ILE A 116 -11.26 -0.19 -1.17
N ASP A 117 -12.04 -0.63 -2.16
CA ASP A 117 -12.19 -2.06 -2.53
C ASP A 117 -11.31 -2.49 -3.71
N GLY A 118 -10.32 -1.66 -4.08
CA GLY A 118 -9.30 -1.95 -5.09
C GLY A 118 -9.69 -1.62 -6.53
N ARG A 119 -10.90 -1.09 -6.78
CA ARG A 119 -11.30 -0.68 -8.14
C ARG A 119 -10.72 0.69 -8.48
N ARG A 120 -10.05 0.78 -9.63
CA ARG A 120 -9.55 2.05 -10.16
C ARG A 120 -10.69 2.99 -10.54
N VAL A 121 -10.62 4.23 -10.08
CA VAL A 121 -11.60 5.29 -10.31
C VAL A 121 -11.10 6.26 -11.38
N ALA A 122 -9.80 6.55 -11.40
CA ALA A 122 -9.15 7.34 -12.43
C ALA A 122 -7.67 6.98 -12.59
N ASP A 123 -7.12 7.15 -13.79
CA ASP A 123 -5.72 6.90 -14.13
C ASP A 123 -4.78 8.05 -13.74
N SER A 124 -5.31 9.27 -13.58
CA SER A 124 -4.51 10.47 -13.25
C SER A 124 -5.35 11.62 -12.71
N LYS A 125 -4.69 12.69 -12.25
CA LYS A 125 -5.33 13.98 -11.92
C LYS A 125 -6.16 14.55 -13.07
N ASN A 126 -5.69 14.42 -14.32
CA ASN A 126 -6.42 14.96 -15.47
C ASN A 126 -7.68 14.15 -15.75
N ASP A 127 -7.57 12.83 -15.68
CA ASP A 127 -8.68 11.88 -15.84
C ASP A 127 -9.75 12.09 -14.76
N PHE A 128 -9.34 12.18 -13.48
CA PHE A 128 -10.28 12.40 -12.37
C PHE A 128 -11.15 13.66 -12.51
N TRP A 129 -10.64 14.69 -13.22
CA TRP A 129 -11.32 15.98 -13.41
C TRP A 129 -11.81 16.22 -14.84
N ASP A 130 -11.84 15.21 -15.70
CA ASP A 130 -12.28 15.35 -17.09
C ASP A 130 -13.80 15.28 -17.29
N GLY A 131 -14.53 14.93 -16.22
CA GLY A 131 -15.98 14.76 -16.22
C GLY A 131 -16.43 13.30 -16.41
N SER A 132 -15.53 12.33 -16.35
CA SER A 132 -15.83 10.91 -16.32
C SER A 132 -14.97 10.14 -15.31
N LEU A 133 -15.44 8.97 -14.88
CA LEU A 133 -14.72 8.05 -13.99
C LEU A 133 -14.76 6.64 -14.58
N ASP A 134 -13.68 5.89 -14.41
CA ASP A 134 -13.61 4.46 -14.75
C ASP A 134 -14.66 3.66 -13.95
N ASN A 135 -14.71 3.93 -12.64
CA ASN A 135 -15.64 3.32 -11.69
C ASN A 135 -16.26 4.38 -10.76
N PRO A 136 -17.52 4.18 -10.32
CA PRO A 136 -18.19 5.11 -9.42
C PRO A 136 -17.61 5.07 -7.99
N ILE A 137 -17.79 6.15 -7.23
CA ILE A 137 -17.38 6.23 -5.81
C ILE A 137 -18.57 5.87 -4.92
N ASN A 138 -18.90 4.58 -4.86
CA ASN A 138 -20.11 4.07 -4.17
C ASN A 138 -19.83 2.99 -3.10
N VAL A 139 -18.67 3.06 -2.45
CA VAL A 139 -18.31 2.18 -1.35
C VAL A 139 -18.05 3.02 -0.11
N THR A 140 -18.68 2.69 1.02
CA THR A 140 -18.52 3.44 2.26
C THR A 140 -17.33 3.01 3.10
N ALA A 141 -16.86 3.86 4.02
CA ALA A 141 -15.75 3.52 4.92
C ALA A 141 -16.02 2.24 5.72
N GLY A 142 -17.27 2.01 6.15
CA GLY A 142 -17.72 0.77 6.80
C GLY A 142 -17.92 -0.43 5.86
N GLY A 143 -17.51 -0.33 4.59
CA GLY A 143 -17.49 -1.43 3.62
C GLY A 143 -18.80 -1.69 2.88
N SER A 144 -19.84 -0.84 3.02
CA SER A 144 -21.08 -1.01 2.26
C SER A 144 -20.84 -0.70 0.78
N ARG A 145 -21.18 -1.62 -0.11
CA ARG A 145 -20.90 -1.52 -1.55
C ARG A 145 -22.13 -1.12 -2.36
N ASN A 146 -21.91 -0.48 -3.51
CA ASN A 146 -22.94 -0.04 -4.45
C ASN A 146 -24.00 0.88 -3.83
N VAL A 147 -23.57 1.76 -2.93
CA VAL A 147 -24.46 2.75 -2.31
C VAL A 147 -24.82 3.80 -3.34
N ASP A 148 -26.10 3.89 -3.67
CA ASP A 148 -26.70 4.95 -4.47
C ASP A 148 -27.18 6.07 -3.54
N ALA A 149 -26.54 7.24 -3.64
CA ALA A 149 -26.79 8.37 -2.77
C ALA A 149 -26.43 9.69 -3.46
N LYS A 150 -27.13 10.75 -3.05
CA LYS A 150 -26.69 12.12 -3.28
C LYS A 150 -25.50 12.44 -2.37
N VAL A 151 -24.53 13.17 -2.92
CA VAL A 151 -23.26 13.49 -2.26
C VAL A 151 -22.97 14.97 -2.42
N TRP A 152 -22.68 15.67 -1.34
CA TRP A 152 -22.30 17.07 -1.39
C TRP A 152 -20.94 17.24 -2.08
N THR A 153 -20.86 18.16 -3.03
CA THR A 153 -19.62 18.50 -3.73
C THR A 153 -19.42 20.02 -3.77
N GLY A 154 -20.47 20.79 -4.04
CA GLY A 154 -20.33 22.23 -4.26
C GLY A 154 -19.40 22.57 -5.43
N SER A 155 -19.15 21.63 -6.33
CA SER A 155 -18.08 21.71 -7.34
C SER A 155 -18.63 21.73 -8.76
N SER A 156 -17.82 22.18 -9.72
CA SER A 156 -18.08 21.97 -11.15
C SER A 156 -17.59 20.59 -11.59
N THR A 157 -17.94 20.16 -12.81
CA THR A 157 -17.49 18.89 -13.39
C THR A 157 -15.96 18.77 -13.53
N THR A 158 -15.25 19.89 -13.45
CA THR A 158 -13.78 19.98 -13.56
C THR A 158 -13.10 20.27 -12.21
N GLY A 159 -13.82 20.08 -11.10
CA GLY A 159 -13.30 20.30 -9.74
C GLY A 159 -13.20 21.76 -9.31
N GLY A 160 -13.73 22.68 -10.12
CA GLY A 160 -13.88 24.09 -9.78
C GLY A 160 -15.05 24.35 -8.83
N LYS A 161 -15.45 25.61 -8.68
CA LYS A 161 -16.62 25.98 -7.85
C LYS A 161 -17.91 25.66 -8.61
N GLY A 162 -18.86 25.04 -7.92
CA GLY A 162 -20.18 24.76 -8.44
C GLY A 162 -20.87 26.04 -8.89
N SER A 163 -21.66 25.96 -9.95
CA SER A 163 -22.42 27.08 -10.49
C SER A 163 -23.88 26.70 -10.52
N CYS A 164 -24.74 27.61 -10.07
CA CYS A 164 -26.19 27.45 -10.09
C CYS A 164 -26.86 28.59 -10.83
N GLY A 165 -28.01 28.27 -11.41
CA GLY A 165 -28.82 29.20 -12.19
C GLY A 165 -29.74 29.99 -11.28
N THR A 166 -29.51 31.30 -11.12
CA THR A 166 -30.49 32.19 -10.49
C THR A 166 -31.28 32.95 -11.55
N THR A 167 -32.46 33.45 -11.19
CA THR A 167 -33.29 34.31 -12.06
C THR A 167 -32.55 35.58 -12.52
N ASN A 168 -31.44 35.95 -11.88
CA ASN A 168 -30.62 37.13 -12.17
C ASN A 168 -29.18 36.81 -12.65
N GLY A 169 -28.88 35.55 -13.02
CA GLY A 169 -27.57 35.13 -13.56
C GLY A 169 -26.96 33.92 -12.86
N THR A 170 -25.73 33.56 -13.25
CA THR A 170 -25.01 32.42 -12.67
C THR A 170 -24.36 32.84 -11.34
N THR A 171 -24.66 32.10 -10.26
CA THR A 171 -24.11 32.32 -8.92
C THR A 171 -23.31 31.07 -8.52
N THR A 172 -22.33 31.19 -7.61
CA THR A 172 -21.59 30.00 -7.12
C THR A 172 -22.46 29.23 -6.12
N CYS A 173 -22.62 27.92 -6.32
CA CYS A 173 -23.30 27.02 -5.39
C CYS A 173 -22.29 26.06 -4.79
N ALA A 174 -21.30 26.65 -4.12
CA ALA A 174 -20.27 25.93 -3.39
C ALA A 174 -20.79 25.53 -2.00
N LEU A 175 -20.03 24.71 -1.28
CA LEU A 175 -20.34 24.34 0.10
C LEU A 175 -20.27 25.57 1.01
N GLY A 176 -21.25 25.66 1.90
CA GLY A 176 -21.31 26.62 2.99
C GLY A 176 -21.48 28.07 2.61
N ARG A 177 -22.11 28.31 1.46
CA ARG A 177 -22.43 29.65 1.04
C ARG A 177 -23.64 30.19 1.82
N PRO A 178 -23.56 31.39 2.43
CA PRO A 178 -24.66 32.02 3.15
C PRO A 178 -25.58 32.91 2.30
N ASP A 179 -25.28 33.09 1.00
CA ASP A 179 -26.05 33.97 0.12
C ASP A 179 -27.33 33.30 -0.41
N PHE A 180 -28.22 34.11 -1.00
CA PHE A 180 -29.63 33.86 -1.36
C PHE A 180 -30.01 32.55 -2.07
N ALA A 181 -29.06 31.76 -2.56
CA ALA A 181 -29.31 30.39 -2.97
C ALA A 181 -28.96 29.52 -1.77
N ASN A 182 -29.95 29.16 -0.96
CA ASN A 182 -29.80 28.15 0.11
C ASN A 182 -29.53 26.76 -0.48
N GLU A 183 -28.81 26.66 -1.60
CA GLU A 183 -28.62 25.45 -2.37
C GLU A 183 -27.12 25.24 -2.64
N SER A 184 -26.69 23.98 -2.68
CA SER A 184 -25.35 23.61 -3.13
C SER A 184 -25.43 22.54 -4.20
N VAL A 185 -24.36 22.43 -4.98
CA VAL A 185 -24.24 21.35 -5.96
C VAL A 185 -24.02 20.02 -5.24
N TYR A 186 -24.76 19.00 -5.66
CA TYR A 186 -24.53 17.62 -5.26
C TYR A 186 -24.20 16.74 -6.47
N GLY A 187 -23.54 15.62 -6.24
CA GLY A 187 -23.28 14.54 -7.18
C GLY A 187 -24.00 13.24 -6.81
N ASP A 188 -23.92 12.24 -7.70
CA ASP A 188 -24.49 10.91 -7.52
C ASP A 188 -23.37 9.86 -7.37
N SER A 189 -23.33 9.18 -6.23
CA SER A 189 -22.27 8.20 -5.91
C SER A 189 -22.19 7.05 -6.90
N SER A 190 -23.29 6.72 -7.59
CA SER A 190 -23.35 5.62 -8.56
C SER A 190 -22.99 6.03 -10.00
N ALA A 191 -22.86 7.34 -10.26
CA ALA A 191 -22.56 7.86 -11.58
C ALA A 191 -21.07 7.75 -11.94
N ARG A 192 -20.81 7.64 -13.24
CA ARG A 192 -19.47 7.64 -13.86
C ARG A 192 -19.27 8.78 -14.85
N THR A 193 -20.32 9.54 -15.12
CA THR A 193 -20.29 10.75 -15.95
C THR A 193 -20.25 11.96 -15.03
N GLY A 194 -20.19 13.18 -15.57
CA GLY A 194 -20.12 14.41 -14.78
C GLY A 194 -21.19 14.54 -13.67
N SER A 195 -22.27 13.76 -13.73
CA SER A 195 -23.25 13.61 -12.65
C SER A 195 -22.69 13.06 -11.34
N TRP A 196 -21.53 12.40 -11.34
CA TRP A 196 -20.85 11.95 -10.12
C TRP A 196 -20.49 13.12 -9.21
N ILE A 197 -20.27 14.29 -9.80
CA ILE A 197 -19.91 15.54 -9.11
C ILE A 197 -20.96 16.65 -9.28
N VAL A 198 -21.69 16.69 -10.40
CA VAL A 198 -22.76 17.65 -10.70
C VAL A 198 -24.02 16.92 -11.17
N GLY A 199 -24.76 16.36 -10.22
CA GLY A 199 -26.06 15.71 -10.42
C GLY A 199 -27.25 16.68 -10.29
N GLY A 200 -27.08 17.78 -9.55
CA GLY A 200 -28.11 18.81 -9.38
C GLY A 200 -27.79 19.77 -8.25
N GLU A 201 -28.80 20.51 -7.82
CA GLU A 201 -28.76 21.46 -6.71
C GLU A 201 -29.76 21.00 -5.64
N GLU A 202 -29.41 21.16 -4.36
CA GLU A 202 -30.32 20.85 -3.25
C GLU A 202 -30.10 21.84 -2.10
N ASP A 203 -31.15 22.03 -1.30
CA ASP A 203 -31.13 22.86 -0.10
C ASP A 203 -30.00 22.47 0.89
N LEU A 204 -29.24 23.47 1.36
CA LEU A 204 -28.07 23.32 2.23
C LEU A 204 -28.37 22.60 3.54
N PHE A 205 -29.62 22.61 4.02
CA PHE A 205 -30.06 21.92 5.24
C PHE A 205 -30.39 20.45 4.99
N SER A 206 -30.33 19.99 3.75
CA SER A 206 -30.49 18.58 3.41
C SER A 206 -29.31 17.75 3.92
N ASN A 207 -29.63 16.55 4.39
CA ASN A 207 -28.66 15.69 5.02
C ASN A 207 -28.12 14.67 4.00
N MET A 208 -26.89 14.87 3.51
CA MET A 208 -26.27 14.04 2.45
C MET A 208 -24.88 13.57 2.83
N ARG A 209 -24.35 12.63 2.03
CA ARG A 209 -23.01 12.08 2.21
C ARG A 209 -21.94 13.00 1.60
N TYR A 210 -20.69 12.65 1.82
CA TYR A 210 -19.50 13.30 1.28
C TYR A 210 -18.61 12.28 0.59
N TYR A 211 -17.89 12.66 -0.45
CA TYR A 211 -16.76 11.87 -0.93
C TYR A 211 -15.53 12.21 -0.11
N ALA A 212 -14.75 11.19 0.23
CA ALA A 212 -13.46 11.32 0.88
C ALA A 212 -12.35 10.87 -0.08
N ILE A 213 -11.21 11.55 -0.03
CA ILE A 213 -9.98 11.15 -0.69
C ILE A 213 -8.81 11.22 0.29
N SER A 214 -7.91 10.24 0.23
CA SER A 214 -6.74 10.21 1.09
C SER A 214 -5.72 11.29 0.71
N GLU A 215 -4.78 11.56 1.61
CA GLU A 215 -3.47 12.10 1.22
C GLU A 215 -2.75 11.20 0.19
N PRO A 216 -1.75 11.71 -0.55
CA PRO A 216 -0.97 10.88 -1.47
C PRO A 216 -0.28 9.74 -0.72
N ILE A 217 -0.50 8.52 -1.18
CA ILE A 217 0.14 7.32 -0.65
C ILE A 217 1.26 6.97 -1.62
N LEU A 218 2.49 6.94 -1.12
CA LEU A 218 3.66 6.53 -1.90
C LEU A 218 3.74 5.01 -1.87
N ILE A 219 3.78 4.37 -3.04
CA ILE A 219 4.25 2.99 -3.13
C ILE A 219 5.72 3.03 -2.75
N GLU A 220 6.06 2.53 -1.57
CA GLU A 220 7.45 2.45 -1.16
C GLU A 220 8.22 1.65 -2.22
N VAL A 221 9.39 2.15 -2.61
CA VAL A 221 10.31 1.37 -3.44
C VAL A 221 10.83 0.26 -2.54
N VAL A 222 10.11 -0.85 -2.50
CA VAL A 222 10.66 -2.10 -2.01
C VAL A 222 11.64 -2.52 -3.08
N PHE A 223 12.92 -2.22 -2.87
CA PHE A 223 13.97 -2.90 -3.61
C PHE A 223 13.93 -4.36 -3.19
N ASP A 224 13.04 -5.14 -3.81
CA ASP A 224 13.13 -6.59 -3.79
C ASP A 224 14.30 -6.88 -4.70
N GLY A 225 15.49 -7.10 -4.14
CA GLY A 225 16.77 -6.80 -4.79
C GLY A 225 16.99 -7.38 -6.20
N CYS A 226 16.23 -8.40 -6.61
CA CYS A 226 16.19 -8.93 -7.96
C CYS A 226 15.37 -8.12 -8.99
N ASP A 227 14.38 -7.30 -8.58
CA ASP A 227 13.53 -6.45 -9.43
C ASP A 227 14.22 -5.10 -9.67
N VAL A 228 15.09 -5.08 -10.66
CA VAL A 228 15.91 -3.93 -11.03
C VAL A 228 15.10 -2.93 -11.86
N ASN A 229 14.13 -3.42 -12.64
CA ASN A 229 13.33 -2.59 -13.53
C ASN A 229 12.05 -2.02 -12.88
N GLN A 230 11.72 -2.46 -11.66
CA GLN A 230 10.60 -2.05 -10.82
C GLN A 230 9.21 -2.35 -11.41
N ASP A 231 9.10 -3.45 -12.16
CA ASP A 231 7.82 -3.92 -12.69
C ASP A 231 7.08 -4.89 -11.74
N GLY A 232 7.68 -5.20 -10.58
CA GLY A 232 7.14 -6.06 -9.55
C GLY A 232 7.38 -7.55 -9.81
N VAL A 233 8.19 -7.91 -10.82
CA VAL A 233 8.49 -9.30 -11.19
C VAL A 233 10.00 -9.47 -11.37
N CYS A 234 10.62 -10.30 -10.53
CA CYS A 234 12.01 -10.72 -10.77
C CYS A 234 12.09 -11.70 -11.96
N ASP A 235 12.48 -11.20 -13.14
CA ASP A 235 12.65 -11.99 -14.35
C ASP A 235 13.90 -11.60 -15.18
N ALA A 236 14.03 -12.15 -16.39
CA ALA A 236 15.21 -11.89 -17.23
C ALA A 236 15.37 -10.42 -17.64
N ASN A 237 14.27 -9.64 -17.66
CA ASN A 237 14.30 -8.23 -17.99
C ASN A 237 15.03 -7.41 -16.91
N ASP A 238 15.11 -7.89 -15.67
CA ASP A 238 15.91 -7.24 -14.62
C ASP A 238 17.41 -7.41 -14.85
N ILE A 239 17.82 -8.57 -15.34
CA ILE A 239 19.21 -8.82 -15.72
C ILE A 239 19.58 -7.94 -16.92
N ASP A 240 18.65 -7.76 -17.87
CA ASP A 240 18.81 -6.85 -19.01
C ASP A 240 18.91 -5.39 -18.54
N ALA A 241 18.01 -4.96 -17.64
CA ALA A 241 18.05 -3.62 -17.04
C ALA A 241 19.37 -3.37 -16.30
N MET A 242 19.84 -4.33 -15.50
CA MET A 242 21.14 -4.26 -14.84
C MET A 242 22.31 -4.23 -15.84
N SER A 243 22.21 -4.94 -16.96
CA SER A 243 23.22 -4.92 -18.03
C SER A 243 23.30 -3.54 -18.68
N GLN A 244 22.15 -2.91 -18.96
CA GLN A 244 22.11 -1.52 -19.43
C GLN A 244 22.72 -0.55 -18.41
N MET A 245 22.42 -0.70 -17.12
CA MET A 245 23.02 0.13 -16.07
C MET A 245 24.54 0.02 -16.00
N VAL A 246 25.10 -1.17 -16.29
CA VAL A 246 26.54 -1.41 -16.39
C VAL A 246 27.14 -0.72 -17.62
N ILE A 247 26.49 -0.83 -18.78
CA ILE A 247 26.91 -0.13 -20.01
C ILE A 247 26.90 1.39 -19.83
N ASP A 248 25.86 1.92 -19.18
CA ASP A 248 25.72 3.34 -18.87
C ASP A 248 26.72 3.82 -17.79
N GLY A 249 27.43 2.89 -17.13
CA GLY A 249 28.41 3.17 -16.09
C GLY A 249 27.79 3.59 -14.75
N THR A 250 26.49 3.36 -14.56
CA THR A 250 25.78 3.62 -13.30
C THR A 250 25.94 2.49 -12.28
N LYS A 251 26.29 1.29 -12.76
CA LYS A 251 26.59 0.10 -11.98
C LYS A 251 27.88 -0.55 -12.46
N ALA A 252 28.50 -1.35 -11.59
CA ALA A 252 29.66 -2.16 -11.94
C ALA A 252 29.22 -3.54 -12.44
N SER A 253 30.04 -4.20 -13.27
CA SER A 253 29.79 -5.59 -13.68
C SER A 253 29.69 -6.56 -12.50
N ALA A 254 30.30 -6.20 -11.35
CA ALA A 254 30.16 -6.94 -10.11
C ALA A 254 28.72 -6.92 -9.55
N ASP A 255 27.98 -5.82 -9.73
CA ASP A 255 26.58 -5.69 -9.30
C ASP A 255 25.68 -6.60 -10.13
N ARG A 256 25.91 -6.66 -11.45
CA ARG A 256 25.22 -7.62 -12.34
C ARG A 256 25.49 -9.07 -11.95
N ASN A 257 26.75 -9.39 -11.65
CA ASN A 257 27.09 -10.73 -11.21
C ASN A 257 26.44 -11.08 -9.87
N ALA A 258 26.40 -10.13 -8.92
CA ALA A 258 25.70 -10.28 -7.64
C ALA A 258 24.22 -10.57 -7.87
N LEU A 259 23.54 -9.77 -8.71
CA LEU A 259 22.14 -10.00 -9.09
C LEU A 259 21.88 -11.41 -9.61
N ILE A 260 22.77 -11.97 -10.43
CA ILE A 260 22.60 -13.32 -11.00
C ILE A 260 22.82 -14.41 -9.94
N VAL A 261 23.81 -14.24 -9.07
CA VAL A 261 24.35 -15.32 -8.23
C VAL A 261 23.89 -15.30 -6.77
N ASP A 262 23.48 -14.15 -6.26
CA ASP A 262 23.10 -13.98 -4.85
C ASP A 262 21.70 -14.57 -4.61
N GLU A 263 21.40 -14.83 -3.34
CA GLU A 263 20.15 -15.45 -2.92
C GLU A 263 18.98 -14.47 -2.98
N MET A 264 17.79 -15.00 -3.25
CA MET A 264 16.54 -14.26 -3.11
C MET A 264 16.40 -13.69 -1.67
N PRO A 265 15.96 -12.43 -1.49
CA PRO A 265 15.42 -11.54 -2.52
C PRO A 265 16.47 -10.71 -3.28
N GLU A 266 17.76 -10.78 -2.91
CA GLU A 266 18.81 -9.89 -3.43
C GLU A 266 19.27 -10.25 -4.85
N GLY A 267 19.02 -11.49 -5.29
CA GLY A 267 19.37 -11.98 -6.62
C GLY A 267 18.62 -13.24 -7.04
N PHE A 268 18.86 -13.71 -8.26
CA PHE A 268 18.19 -14.83 -8.91
C PHE A 268 18.61 -16.21 -8.41
N HIS A 269 19.66 -16.28 -7.60
CA HIS A 269 20.28 -17.52 -7.13
C HIS A 269 20.50 -18.54 -8.25
N THR A 270 21.01 -18.10 -9.41
CA THR A 270 21.22 -18.95 -10.57
C THR A 270 22.66 -18.88 -11.11
N TYR A 271 22.88 -19.42 -12.30
CA TYR A 271 24.14 -19.46 -13.02
C TYR A 271 24.09 -18.56 -14.26
N VAL A 272 25.25 -17.99 -14.60
CA VAL A 272 25.43 -17.37 -15.92
C VAL A 272 25.24 -18.45 -16.98
N GLY A 273 24.29 -18.23 -17.89
CA GLY A 273 23.87 -19.22 -18.90
C GLY A 273 22.48 -19.79 -18.72
N ASP A 274 21.88 -19.71 -17.52
CA ASP A 274 20.51 -20.19 -17.26
C ASP A 274 19.50 -19.19 -17.86
N SER A 275 19.10 -19.43 -19.10
CA SER A 275 18.17 -18.57 -19.85
C SER A 275 16.71 -18.77 -19.45
N THR A 276 16.41 -19.81 -18.67
CA THR A 276 15.06 -20.10 -18.15
C THR A 276 14.87 -19.70 -16.69
N LEU A 277 15.93 -19.28 -16.00
CA LEU A 277 15.97 -18.92 -14.58
C LEU A 277 15.40 -20.03 -13.68
N ASN A 278 15.63 -21.29 -14.04
CA ASN A 278 15.17 -22.45 -13.26
C ASN A 278 16.18 -22.90 -12.18
N GLY A 279 17.32 -22.19 -12.07
CA GLY A 279 18.41 -22.44 -11.14
C GLY A 279 19.48 -23.38 -11.67
N VAL A 280 19.31 -23.92 -12.88
CA VAL A 280 20.19 -24.90 -13.56
C VAL A 280 20.62 -24.30 -14.88
N PHE A 281 21.90 -24.41 -15.22
CA PHE A 281 22.37 -24.14 -16.58
C PHE A 281 22.67 -25.47 -17.29
N ASP A 282 21.82 -25.88 -18.22
CA ASP A 282 21.96 -27.13 -18.97
C ASP A 282 21.63 -27.01 -20.47
N ASP A 283 21.45 -28.14 -21.15
CA ASP A 283 21.18 -28.19 -22.59
C ASP A 283 19.84 -27.52 -22.97
N GLN A 284 18.88 -27.44 -22.05
CA GLN A 284 17.59 -26.79 -22.30
C GLN A 284 17.76 -25.29 -22.50
N ASP A 285 18.64 -24.65 -21.72
CA ASP A 285 18.92 -23.22 -21.85
C ASP A 285 19.59 -22.89 -23.18
N ILE A 286 20.54 -23.73 -23.59
CA ILE A 286 21.23 -23.60 -24.88
C ILE A 286 20.24 -23.79 -26.04
N VAL A 287 19.41 -24.83 -25.99
CA VAL A 287 18.39 -25.08 -27.02
C VAL A 287 17.40 -23.92 -27.10
N LYS A 288 16.97 -23.38 -25.95
CA LYS A 288 16.07 -22.23 -25.88
C LYS A 288 16.63 -21.01 -26.61
N VAL A 289 17.86 -20.58 -26.31
CA VAL A 289 18.43 -19.37 -26.93
C VAL A 289 18.66 -19.55 -28.44
N PHE A 290 18.94 -20.78 -28.90
CA PHE A 290 18.98 -21.08 -30.33
C PHE A 290 17.61 -21.06 -31.01
N ILE A 291 16.53 -21.44 -30.32
CA ILE A 291 15.16 -21.30 -30.83
C ILE A 291 14.80 -19.83 -31.01
N ASP A 292 15.26 -18.95 -30.12
CA ASP A 292 15.04 -17.50 -30.24
C ASP A 292 15.80 -16.88 -31.43
N GLY A 293 16.82 -17.56 -31.95
CA GLY A 293 17.39 -17.30 -33.28
C GLY A 293 18.25 -16.05 -33.38
N LYS A 294 18.83 -15.59 -32.26
CA LYS A 294 19.64 -14.35 -32.19
C LYS A 294 21.14 -14.54 -32.37
N TYR A 295 21.63 -15.77 -32.26
CA TYR A 295 23.04 -16.11 -32.33
C TYR A 295 23.72 -15.63 -33.63
N LEU A 296 24.78 -14.83 -33.49
CA LEU A 296 25.56 -14.24 -34.59
C LEU A 296 24.73 -13.41 -35.59
N THR A 297 23.55 -12.93 -35.19
CA THR A 297 22.73 -12.07 -36.07
C THR A 297 23.13 -10.60 -36.01
N GLY A 298 23.80 -10.18 -34.93
CA GLY A 298 24.12 -8.77 -34.65
C GLY A 298 22.89 -7.94 -34.24
N ASN A 299 21.72 -8.56 -34.10
CA ASN A 299 20.56 -7.90 -33.53
C ASN A 299 20.65 -7.90 -32.01
N GLU A 300 19.97 -6.94 -31.39
CA GLU A 300 19.81 -6.86 -29.94
C GLU A 300 19.24 -8.18 -29.39
N ALA A 301 19.89 -8.69 -28.34
CA ALA A 301 19.51 -9.88 -27.59
C ALA A 301 19.58 -9.58 -26.10
N GLY A 302 18.56 -10.01 -25.34
CA GLY A 302 18.60 -10.01 -23.87
C GLY A 302 19.09 -11.34 -23.29
N TRP A 303 19.10 -11.44 -21.96
CA TRP A 303 19.54 -12.60 -21.20
C TRP A 303 18.85 -13.90 -21.62
N ALA A 304 17.51 -13.87 -21.68
CA ALA A 304 16.70 -15.03 -22.07
C ALA A 304 16.91 -15.46 -23.54
N GLN A 305 17.56 -14.62 -24.34
CA GLN A 305 17.86 -14.82 -25.76
C GLN A 305 19.34 -15.13 -26.02
N GLY A 306 20.17 -15.18 -24.98
CA GLY A 306 21.56 -15.64 -25.04
C GLY A 306 22.64 -14.61 -24.72
N ASP A 307 22.30 -13.34 -24.45
CA ASP A 307 23.28 -12.34 -24.01
C ASP A 307 23.65 -12.55 -22.53
N TRP A 308 24.69 -13.35 -22.31
CA TRP A 308 25.16 -13.75 -20.99
C TRP A 308 26.35 -12.91 -20.53
N ASP A 309 27.04 -12.21 -21.42
CA ASP A 309 28.07 -11.24 -21.06
C ASP A 309 27.51 -9.82 -20.80
N GLY A 310 26.28 -9.53 -21.24
CA GLY A 310 25.52 -8.32 -20.95
C GLY A 310 25.82 -7.17 -21.92
N ASN A 311 26.22 -7.47 -23.15
CA ASN A 311 26.58 -6.48 -24.17
C ASN A 311 25.46 -6.23 -25.21
N PHE A 312 24.30 -6.85 -25.01
CA PHE A 312 23.12 -6.86 -25.88
C PHE A 312 23.29 -7.56 -27.24
N VAL A 313 24.28 -8.42 -27.41
CA VAL A 313 24.52 -9.19 -28.65
C VAL A 313 24.84 -10.63 -28.30
N PHE A 314 24.05 -11.57 -28.82
CA PHE A 314 24.33 -12.99 -28.63
C PHE A 314 25.35 -13.51 -29.64
N ASP A 315 26.60 -13.73 -29.20
CA ASP A 315 27.70 -14.25 -30.00
C ASP A 315 28.55 -15.32 -29.26
N ASP A 316 29.76 -15.60 -29.76
CA ASP A 316 30.65 -16.62 -29.17
C ASP A 316 31.16 -16.23 -27.78
N GLN A 317 31.23 -14.93 -27.46
CA GLN A 317 31.69 -14.45 -26.16
C GLN A 317 30.73 -14.80 -25.03
N ASP A 318 29.41 -14.90 -25.30
CA ASP A 318 28.43 -15.32 -24.29
C ASP A 318 28.64 -16.76 -23.83
N PHE A 319 28.92 -17.66 -24.78
CA PHE A 319 29.29 -19.04 -24.46
C PHE A 319 30.58 -19.07 -23.63
N VAL A 320 31.59 -18.29 -24.02
CA VAL A 320 32.84 -18.22 -23.27
C VAL A 320 32.59 -17.70 -21.85
N ALA A 321 31.79 -16.63 -21.69
CA ALA A 321 31.47 -16.02 -20.41
C ALA A 321 30.72 -17.00 -19.48
N SER A 322 29.69 -17.67 -19.99
CA SER A 322 28.90 -18.66 -19.23
C SER A 322 29.73 -19.89 -18.82
N PHE A 323 30.59 -20.41 -19.70
CA PHE A 323 31.48 -21.53 -19.35
C PHE A 323 32.59 -21.13 -18.38
N ILE A 324 33.13 -19.90 -18.46
CA ILE A 324 34.09 -19.37 -17.48
C ILE A 324 33.43 -19.24 -16.10
N ALA A 325 32.16 -18.82 -16.04
CA ALA A 325 31.41 -18.79 -14.79
C ALA A 325 31.20 -20.19 -14.18
N GLY A 326 31.23 -21.24 -15.01
CA GLY A 326 31.36 -22.63 -14.59
C GLY A 326 30.09 -23.28 -14.07
N GLY A 327 28.91 -22.75 -14.42
CA GLY A 327 27.60 -23.26 -13.99
C GLY A 327 27.06 -24.44 -14.79
N TYR A 328 27.59 -24.72 -15.98
CA TYR A 328 27.04 -25.71 -16.89
C TYR A 328 27.02 -27.13 -16.30
N LEU A 329 25.85 -27.78 -16.36
CA LEU A 329 25.55 -29.10 -15.79
C LEU A 329 25.79 -29.20 -14.28
N ARG A 330 25.83 -28.06 -13.56
CA ARG A 330 25.75 -28.08 -12.11
C ARG A 330 24.31 -28.32 -11.66
N PRO A 331 24.09 -28.99 -10.52
CA PRO A 331 22.76 -29.09 -9.96
C PRO A 331 22.20 -27.70 -9.66
N ALA A 332 20.88 -27.60 -9.55
CA ALA A 332 20.23 -26.35 -9.14
C ALA A 332 20.92 -25.78 -7.90
N ARG A 333 21.22 -24.48 -7.90
CA ARG A 333 21.75 -23.85 -6.69
C ARG A 333 20.80 -24.14 -5.55
N SER A 334 21.27 -24.91 -4.58
CA SER A 334 20.47 -25.18 -3.40
C SER A 334 20.28 -23.82 -2.72
N ALA A 335 19.04 -23.38 -2.56
CA ALA A 335 18.74 -22.35 -1.56
C ALA A 335 19.47 -22.80 -0.30
N THR A 336 20.34 -21.97 0.28
CA THR A 336 20.98 -22.36 1.53
C THR A 336 19.85 -22.73 2.48
N ALA A 337 19.76 -24.02 2.81
CA ALA A 337 18.76 -24.46 3.77
C ALA A 337 19.10 -23.68 5.03
N ALA A 338 18.22 -22.75 5.42
CA ALA A 338 18.41 -21.88 6.57
C ALA A 338 18.98 -22.75 7.68
N VAL A 339 20.29 -22.59 7.95
CA VAL A 339 20.98 -23.46 8.88
C VAL A 339 20.26 -23.23 10.19
N PRO A 340 19.58 -24.24 10.77
CA PRO A 340 18.82 -24.04 12.00
C PRO A 340 19.79 -23.41 13.00
N GLU A 341 19.50 -22.16 13.41
CA GLU A 341 20.46 -21.36 14.17
C GLU A 341 21.03 -22.23 15.28
N PRO A 342 22.36 -22.34 15.40
CA PRO A 342 23.02 -23.46 16.06
C PRO A 342 22.79 -23.44 17.57
N GLY A 343 21.62 -23.89 18.03
CA GLY A 343 21.26 -24.00 19.44
C GLY A 343 21.58 -22.77 20.30
N SER A 344 21.82 -21.58 19.73
CA SER A 344 22.37 -20.43 20.44
C SER A 344 21.36 -19.92 21.45
N CYS A 345 20.09 -19.87 21.07
CA CYS A 345 18.98 -19.62 22.00
C CYS A 345 18.86 -20.70 23.08
N LEU A 346 19.15 -21.96 22.73
CA LEU A 346 19.07 -23.09 23.65
C LEU A 346 20.23 -23.09 24.67
N LEU A 347 21.45 -22.77 24.22
CA LEU A 347 22.64 -22.56 25.04
C LEU A 347 22.50 -21.31 25.92
N PHE A 348 21.94 -20.23 25.37
CA PHE A 348 21.64 -19.03 26.13
C PHE A 348 20.60 -19.31 27.22
N GLY A 349 19.54 -20.06 26.89
CA GLY A 349 18.53 -20.52 27.85
C GLY A 349 19.12 -21.41 28.95
N LEU A 350 19.97 -22.38 28.60
CA LEU A 350 20.68 -23.22 29.58
C LEU A 350 21.67 -22.43 30.44
N GLY A 351 22.36 -21.44 29.86
CA GLY A 351 23.25 -20.53 30.58
C GLY A 351 22.51 -19.68 31.61
N LEU A 352 21.34 -19.14 31.26
CA LEU A 352 20.48 -18.42 32.19
C LEU A 352 19.98 -19.32 33.33
N LEU A 353 19.57 -20.56 33.02
CA LEU A 353 19.18 -21.53 34.04
C LEU A 353 20.34 -21.88 34.98
N GLY A 354 21.57 -22.00 34.46
CA GLY A 354 22.78 -22.20 35.26
C GLY A 354 23.07 -21.04 36.21
N LEU A 355 22.94 -19.79 35.75
CA LEU A 355 23.12 -18.58 36.56
C LEU A 355 22.04 -18.41 37.65
N LEU A 356 20.79 -18.79 37.34
CA LEU A 356 19.70 -18.79 38.32
C LEU A 356 19.87 -19.91 39.35
N GLY A 357 20.39 -21.07 38.94
CA GLY A 357 20.71 -22.19 39.82
C GLY A 357 21.89 -21.92 40.76
N SER A 358 22.93 -21.22 40.29
CA SER A 358 24.12 -20.90 41.09
C SER A 358 23.87 -19.86 42.19
N ARG A 359 22.86 -18.99 42.02
CA ARG A 359 22.44 -18.02 43.06
C ARG A 359 21.71 -18.62 44.26
N ARG A 360 21.30 -19.90 44.19
CA ARG A 360 20.56 -20.57 45.27
C ARG A 360 21.43 -21.47 46.17
N ARG A 361 22.74 -21.54 45.91
CA ARG A 361 23.72 -22.11 46.83
C ARG A 361 24.54 -20.98 47.43
#